data_AF-A0A0A9FU40-F1
#
_entry.id   AF-A0A0A9FU40-F1
#
_cell.length_a   1.000
_cell.length_b   1.000
_cell.length_c   1.000
_cell.angle_alpha   90.00
_cell.angle_beta   90.00
_cell.angle_gamma   90.00
#
_symmetry.space_group_name_H-M   'P 1'
#
loop_
_entity.id
_entity.type
_entity.pdbx_description
1 polymer ?
#
loop_
_entity_poly.entity_id
_entity_poly.type
_entity_poly.pdbx_seq_one_letter_code
_entity_poly.pdbx_strand_id
1 'polypeptide(L)'
;MLYKQMLRKLHLAERESLYTKWGIDLNSKQRRLQLSRCIWTQTDMEHVRESAALVAKLVEHLEKGQAIKEMFGLSFTLNPRADRGSFSWVGAYS
;
A
#
# COMPACT_ATOMS: atom_id res chain seq x y z
N MET A 1 -1.65 -1.65 -0.20
CA MET A 1 -2.54 -0.66 0.46
C MET A 1 -1.76 0.59 0.83
N LEU A 2 -2.33 1.76 0.56
CA LEU A 2 -1.65 3.08 0.58
C LEU A 2 -1.08 3.44 1.97
N TYR A 3 -1.79 3.10 3.05
CA TYR A 3 -1.31 3.33 4.42
C TYR A 3 0.04 2.64 4.74
N LYS A 4 0.34 1.51 4.08
CA LYS A 4 1.66 0.84 4.21
C LYS A 4 2.76 1.64 3.51
N GLN A 5 2.45 2.26 2.37
CA GLN A 5 3.42 3.09 1.65
C GLN A 5 3.72 4.38 2.42
N MET A 6 2.73 4.99 3.04
CA MET A 6 2.93 6.13 3.93
C MET A 6 3.93 5.84 5.05
N LEU A 7 3.89 4.64 5.64
CA LEU A 7 4.84 4.26 6.68
C LEU A 7 6.27 4.13 6.15
N ARG A 8 6.42 3.62 4.93
CA ARG A 8 7.73 3.38 4.30
C ARG A 8 8.37 4.64 3.72
N LYS A 9 7.56 5.60 3.28
CA LYS A 9 8.01 6.72 2.44
C LYS A 9 7.86 8.10 3.07
N LEU A 10 7.08 8.25 4.14
CA LEU A 10 6.88 9.54 4.80
C LEU A 10 7.50 9.54 6.20
N HIS A 11 8.19 10.63 6.52
CA HIS A 11 8.70 10.87 7.86
C HIS A 11 7.56 11.11 8.85
N LEU A 12 7.86 11.03 10.16
CA LEU A 12 6.84 11.23 11.20
C LEU A 12 6.21 12.63 11.11
N ALA A 13 7.05 13.67 11.00
CA ALA A 13 6.59 15.05 10.88
C ALA A 13 5.70 15.29 9.64
N GLU A 14 6.06 14.70 8.49
CA GLU A 14 5.23 14.77 7.28
C GLU A 14 3.87 14.08 7.47
N ARG A 15 3.84 12.96 8.22
CA ARG A 15 2.58 12.27 8.51
C ARG A 15 1.70 13.09 9.44
N GLU A 16 2.28 13.71 10.46
CA GLU A 16 1.55 14.55 11.41
C GLU A 16 0.98 15.80 10.75
N SER A 17 1.74 16.47 9.87
CA SER A 17 1.23 17.61 9.12
C SER A 17 0.07 17.22 8.19
N LEU A 18 0.15 16.04 7.55
CA LEU A 18 -0.94 15.50 6.74
C LEU A 18 -2.19 15.20 7.58
N TYR A 19 -2.04 14.61 8.77
CA TYR A 19 -3.18 14.36 9.64
C TYR A 19 -3.86 15.66 10.06
N THR A 20 -3.09 16.66 10.51
CA THR A 20 -3.63 17.96 10.89
C THR A 20 -4.33 18.65 9.72
N LYS A 21 -3.71 18.63 8.52
CA LYS A 21 -4.29 19.23 7.31
C LYS A 21 -5.62 18.58 6.91
N TRP A 22 -5.73 17.27 7.09
CA TRP A 22 -6.91 16.48 6.75
C TRP A 22 -7.90 16.32 7.91
N GLY A 23 -7.74 17.10 8.99
CA GLY A 23 -8.65 17.09 10.14
C GLY A 23 -8.63 15.80 10.97
N ILE A 24 -7.55 15.02 10.87
CA ILE A 24 -7.38 13.79 11.63
C ILE A 24 -6.62 14.12 12.91
N ASP A 25 -7.29 13.94 14.05
CA ASP A 25 -6.70 14.14 15.37
C ASP A 25 -5.47 13.23 15.59
N LEU A 26 -4.39 13.76 16.19
CA LEU A 26 -3.14 13.02 16.41
C LEU A 26 -3.26 11.92 17.48
N ASN A 27 -4.26 11.94 18.33
CA ASN A 27 -4.55 10.88 19.30
C ASN A 27 -5.57 9.86 18.78
N SER A 28 -6.14 10.08 17.58
CA SER A 28 -7.09 9.17 16.95
C SER A 28 -6.51 7.78 16.72
N LYS A 29 -7.37 6.76 16.77
CA LYS A 29 -7.00 5.39 16.42
C LYS A 29 -6.95 5.23 14.91
N GLN A 30 -6.03 4.41 14.41
CA GLN A 30 -5.94 4.07 12.98
C GLN A 30 -5.81 5.29 12.03
N ARG A 31 -5.19 6.40 12.46
CA ARG A 31 -4.97 7.63 11.65
C ARG A 31 -4.51 7.37 10.22
N ARG A 32 -3.58 6.43 10.05
CA ARG A 32 -3.06 5.98 8.75
C ARG A 32 -4.15 5.44 7.83
N LEU A 33 -5.07 4.64 8.38
CA LEU A 33 -6.19 4.08 7.63
C LEU A 33 -7.23 5.16 7.33
N GLN A 34 -7.53 6.04 8.29
CA GLN A 34 -8.43 7.18 8.11
C GLN A 34 -7.94 8.07 6.96
N LEU A 35 -6.67 8.49 6.99
CA LEU A 35 -6.08 9.28 5.92
C LEU A 35 -6.15 8.58 4.58
N SER A 36 -5.84 7.28 4.53
CA SER A 36 -5.95 6.51 3.29
C SER A 36 -7.38 6.46 2.74
N ARG A 37 -8.40 6.43 3.61
CA ARG A 37 -9.81 6.49 3.17
C ARG A 37 -10.13 7.87 2.62
N CYS A 38 -9.79 8.94 3.35
CA CYS A 38 -10.04 10.31 2.92
C CYS A 38 -9.45 10.60 1.52
N ILE A 39 -8.23 10.13 1.25
CA ILE A 39 -7.57 10.25 -0.06
C ILE A 39 -8.38 9.61 -1.20
N TRP A 40 -9.08 8.50 -0.94
CA TRP A 40 -9.85 7.79 -1.97
C TRP A 40 -11.33 8.17 -2.02
N THR A 41 -11.87 8.77 -0.97
CA THR A 41 -13.32 9.04 -0.86
C THR A 41 -13.69 10.50 -1.06
N GLN A 42 -12.76 11.44 -0.91
CA GLN A 42 -13.08 12.86 -0.99
C GLN A 42 -13.16 13.36 -2.44
N THR A 43 -14.26 14.02 -2.78
CA THR A 43 -14.63 14.39 -4.16
C THR A 43 -14.36 15.86 -4.49
N ASP A 44 -13.98 16.67 -3.50
CA ASP A 44 -13.70 18.09 -3.72
C ASP A 44 -12.47 18.24 -4.62
N MET A 45 -12.56 19.08 -5.65
CA MET A 45 -11.51 19.17 -6.68
C MET A 45 -10.13 19.56 -6.12
N GLU A 46 -10.08 20.37 -5.07
CA GLU A 46 -8.82 20.69 -4.38
C GLU A 46 -8.25 19.48 -3.65
N HIS A 47 -9.08 18.77 -2.88
CA HIS A 47 -8.69 17.55 -2.19
C HIS A 47 -8.30 16.44 -3.17
N VAL A 48 -8.97 16.33 -4.32
CA VAL A 48 -8.62 15.39 -5.40
C VAL A 48 -7.23 15.70 -5.95
N ARG A 49 -6.91 16.97 -6.22
CA ARG A 49 -5.58 17.38 -6.69
C ARG A 49 -4.50 17.02 -5.67
N GLU A 50 -4.73 17.33 -4.40
CA GLU A 50 -3.77 17.03 -3.33
C GLU A 50 -3.61 15.52 -3.09
N SER A 51 -4.71 14.78 -3.16
CA SER A 51 -4.74 13.32 -3.09
C SER A 51 -3.91 12.70 -4.22
N ALA A 52 -4.13 13.16 -5.45
CA ALA A 52 -3.39 12.70 -6.61
C ALA A 52 -1.89 13.00 -6.48
N ALA A 53 -1.52 14.21 -6.03
CA ALA A 53 -0.13 14.58 -5.78
C ALA A 53 0.54 13.70 -4.71
N LEU A 54 -0.19 13.40 -3.62
CA LEU A 54 0.31 12.55 -2.55
C LEU A 54 0.42 11.08 -2.98
N VAL A 55 -0.55 10.57 -3.74
CA VAL A 55 -0.47 9.23 -4.35
C VAL A 55 0.72 9.15 -5.29
N ALA A 56 0.94 10.15 -6.14
CA ALA A 56 2.09 10.22 -7.03
C ALA A 56 3.40 10.17 -6.23
N LYS A 57 3.59 10.99 -5.19
CA LYS A 57 4.78 10.94 -4.32
C LYS A 57 5.01 9.55 -3.69
N LEU A 58 3.93 8.85 -3.34
CA LEU A 58 4.01 7.51 -2.72
C LEU A 58 4.25 6.37 -3.72
N VAL A 59 3.70 6.49 -4.94
CA VAL A 59 3.70 5.45 -5.98
C VAL A 59 4.80 5.66 -7.03
N GLU A 60 5.24 6.88 -7.31
CA GLU A 60 6.38 7.17 -8.19
C GLU A 60 7.66 6.45 -7.72
N HIS A 61 7.77 6.25 -6.41
CA HIS A 61 8.85 5.49 -5.79
C HIS A 61 8.66 3.95 -5.83
N LEU A 62 7.57 3.46 -6.41
CA LEU A 62 7.26 2.04 -6.61
C LEU A 62 7.73 1.54 -7.98
N GLU A 63 7.97 2.44 -8.94
CA GLU A 63 8.24 2.08 -10.34
C GLU A 63 9.38 2.89 -10.98
N LYS A 64 10.61 2.63 -10.53
CA LYS A 64 11.73 2.64 -11.48
C LYS A 64 12.39 1.26 -11.50
N GLY A 65 11.68 0.30 -12.11
CA GLY A 65 12.33 -0.59 -13.07
C GLY A 65 12.97 -1.90 -12.62
N GLN A 66 12.41 -2.67 -11.67
CA GLN A 66 12.89 -4.07 -11.50
C GLN A 66 11.91 -5.13 -12.01
N ALA A 67 10.58 -4.96 -11.90
CA ALA A 67 9.65 -6.04 -12.26
C ALA A 67 9.06 -5.92 -13.68
N ILE A 68 8.83 -4.71 -14.17
CA ILE A 68 8.04 -4.51 -15.40
C ILE A 68 8.92 -4.61 -16.67
N LYS A 69 10.19 -4.23 -16.60
CA LYS A 69 11.09 -4.28 -17.77
C LYS A 69 11.59 -5.69 -18.12
N GLU A 70 11.66 -6.59 -17.15
CA GLU A 70 12.08 -7.99 -17.39
C GLU A 70 10.95 -8.89 -17.89
N MET A 71 9.68 -8.55 -17.62
CA MET A 71 8.54 -9.43 -17.88
C MET A 71 7.78 -9.13 -19.19
N PHE A 72 8.22 -8.13 -19.99
CA PHE A 72 7.66 -7.90 -21.33
C PHE A 72 8.32 -8.74 -22.43
N GLY A 73 9.45 -9.42 -22.15
CA GLY A 73 10.18 -10.26 -23.11
C GLY A 73 10.18 -11.76 -22.79
N LEU A 74 9.60 -12.18 -21.66
CA LEU A 74 9.57 -13.57 -21.23
C LEU A 74 8.13 -14.04 -21.19
N SER A 75 7.81 -14.98 -22.09
CA SER A 75 6.53 -15.68 -22.13
C SER A 75 6.18 -16.19 -20.73
N PHE A 76 5.03 -15.77 -20.20
CA PHE A 76 4.48 -16.28 -18.95
C PHE A 76 4.09 -17.74 -19.11
N THR A 77 5.05 -18.65 -19.08
CA THR A 77 4.76 -20.00 -18.64
C THR A 77 4.60 -19.92 -17.12
N LEU A 78 3.36 -19.80 -16.69
CA LEU A 78 2.96 -20.33 -15.38
C LEU A 78 3.59 -21.72 -15.27
N ASN A 79 4.56 -21.92 -14.38
CA ASN A 79 4.89 -23.25 -13.90
C ASN A 79 4.06 -23.49 -12.63
N PRO A 80 2.86 -24.07 -12.72
CA PRO A 80 2.10 -24.44 -11.54
C PRO A 80 2.65 -25.77 -11.00
N ARG A 81 3.86 -25.78 -10.43
CA ARG A 81 4.37 -26.92 -9.65
C ARG A 81 5.69 -26.58 -8.96
N ALA A 82 5.60 -26.27 -7.66
CA ALA A 82 6.33 -26.95 -6.60
C ALA A 82 6.31 -26.08 -5.33
N ASP A 83 5.18 -26.06 -4.62
CA ASP A 83 5.19 -26.38 -3.20
C ASP A 83 3.75 -26.63 -2.73
N ARG A 84 3.21 -27.79 -3.12
CA ARG A 84 2.03 -28.34 -2.46
C ARG A 84 2.54 -29.04 -1.21
N GLY A 85 3.01 -28.27 -0.22
CA GLY A 85 3.30 -28.76 1.12
C GLY A 85 2.01 -29.29 1.72
N SER A 86 1.80 -30.60 1.60
CA SER A 86 0.69 -31.28 2.27
C SER A 86 0.93 -31.18 3.78
N PHE A 87 0.11 -30.38 4.46
CA PHE A 87 -0.07 -30.49 5.91
C PHE A 87 -0.68 -31.86 6.20
N SER A 88 0.15 -32.87 6.45
CA SER A 88 -0.31 -34.12 7.04
C SER A 88 -0.51 -33.90 8.53
N TRP A 89 -1.76 -33.74 8.96
CA TRP A 89 -2.14 -33.94 10.35
C TRP A 89 -1.93 -35.42 10.66
N VAL A 90 -0.82 -35.78 11.31
CA VAL A 90 -0.69 -37.08 11.96
C VAL A 90 -1.51 -37.01 13.24
N GLY A 91 -2.76 -37.46 13.13
CA GLY A 91 -3.61 -37.76 14.27
C GLY A 91 -3.09 -38.99 14.98
N ALA A 92 -2.78 -38.84 16.27
CA ALA A 92 -2.43 -39.92 17.18
C ALA A 92 -3.69 -40.69 17.59
N TYR A 93 -3.81 -41.97 17.23
CA TYR A 93 -4.59 -42.95 17.99
C TYR A 93 -4.21 -44.40 17.65
N SER A 94 -4.25 -45.21 18.72
CA SER A 94 -4.05 -46.66 18.87
C SER A 94 -2.62 -47.16 18.95
#